data_AF-A0A7W0TTZ1-F1
#
_entry.id   AF-A0A7W0TTZ1-F1
#
_cell.length_a   1.000
_cell.length_b   1.000
_cell.length_c   1.000
_cell.angle_alpha   90.00
_cell.angle_beta   90.00
_cell.angle_gamma   90.00
#
_symmetry.space_group_name_H-M   'P 1'
#
loop_
_entity.id
_entity.type
_entity.pdbx_description
1 polymer ?
#
loop_
_entity_poly.entity_id
_entity_poly.type
_entity_poly.pdbx_seq_one_letter_code
_entity_poly.pdbx_strand_id
1 'polypeptide(L)'
;MPPAAWAPGGGGVGVGGGRWYHPAIACSGDGDGDAVPRRPFAGGEIRPPMGSLAVLPRLRCCAILAAVTLLLAGCSGLGAPPPAPTAAPETPTPPPPVAVETPLPEPRCAAGRLAVGDIPTVALEWTAGVQSALERARDWRADARLVSLQVGCQPLEHAFRWEGSFYSDTAQAFFASDTRQSTPAEVDPAAVPNLPLDRIDFGGLHRALARAGYGDRALFSPTSGLTVRLNAPTDPFGPPGTPNDIVYHVAIDEQGETQDMFVAGGNWTLHAYRD
;
A
#
# COMPACT_ATOMS: atom_id res chain seq x y z
N MET A 1 10.64 59.06 22.75
CA MET A 1 10.98 59.62 21.43
C MET A 1 11.99 58.69 20.77
N PRO A 2 11.59 57.88 19.78
CA PRO A 2 12.50 57.03 19.03
C PRO A 2 12.98 57.72 17.74
N PRO A 3 14.18 57.42 17.20
CA PRO A 3 14.47 57.66 15.81
C PRO A 3 14.05 56.47 14.95
N ALA A 4 13.50 56.83 13.78
CA ALA A 4 12.99 55.94 12.76
C ALA A 4 14.07 55.51 11.75
N ALA A 5 13.75 54.37 11.11
CA ALA A 5 14.00 54.04 9.70
C ALA A 5 15.39 53.49 9.30
N TRP A 6 15.44 52.29 8.72
CA TRP A 6 15.37 52.05 7.27
C TRP A 6 15.34 50.53 6.97
N ALA A 7 14.54 50.16 5.98
CA ALA A 7 14.43 48.82 5.41
C ALA A 7 15.34 48.66 4.17
N PRO A 8 15.73 47.42 3.84
CA PRO A 8 15.62 46.92 2.46
C PRO A 8 14.74 45.64 2.48
N GLY A 9 13.83 45.44 1.54
CA GLY A 9 14.07 45.41 0.11
C GLY A 9 14.05 43.94 -0.31
N GLY A 10 13.03 43.56 -1.07
CA GLY A 10 12.60 42.18 -1.29
C GLY A 10 13.62 41.24 -1.95
N GLY A 11 13.40 39.96 -1.70
CA GLY A 11 14.01 38.83 -2.38
C GLY A 11 13.12 37.61 -2.15
N GLY A 12 12.03 37.53 -2.91
CA GLY A 12 11.17 36.35 -2.94
C GLY A 12 11.95 35.18 -3.54
N VAL A 13 12.42 34.27 -2.70
CA VAL A 13 12.91 32.97 -3.13
C VAL A 13 11.68 32.08 -3.23
N GLY A 14 11.19 31.90 -4.46
CA GLY A 14 10.21 30.87 -4.77
C GLY A 14 10.81 29.52 -4.44
N VAL A 15 10.35 28.91 -3.35
CA VAL A 15 10.63 27.51 -3.06
C VAL A 15 9.87 26.71 -4.10
N GLY A 16 10.61 26.19 -5.08
CA GLY A 16 10.08 25.30 -6.10
C GLY A 16 9.50 24.08 -5.42
N GLY A 17 8.18 23.93 -5.48
CA GLY A 17 7.49 22.72 -5.09
C GLY A 17 7.98 21.58 -5.97
N GLY A 18 8.85 20.72 -5.42
CA GLY A 18 9.15 19.42 -6.00
C GLY A 18 7.85 18.64 -6.08
N ARG A 19 7.30 18.51 -7.29
CA ARG A 19 6.22 17.55 -7.55
C ARG A 19 6.82 16.17 -7.39
N TRP A 20 6.39 15.46 -6.35
CA TRP A 20 6.50 14.01 -6.34
C TRP A 20 5.73 13.48 -7.54
N TYR A 21 6.43 12.74 -8.39
CA TYR A 21 5.84 12.02 -9.50
C TYR A 21 4.83 11.01 -8.95
N HIS A 22 3.55 11.25 -9.23
CA HIS A 22 2.60 10.15 -9.38
C HIS A 22 3.10 9.25 -10.53
N PRO A 23 2.93 7.92 -10.46
CA PRO A 23 3.05 7.11 -11.66
C PRO A 23 2.04 7.62 -12.68
N ALA A 24 2.54 8.22 -13.76
CA ALA A 24 1.72 8.67 -14.87
C ALA A 24 1.02 7.44 -15.48
N ILE A 25 -0.31 7.43 -15.39
CA ILE A 25 -1.17 6.58 -16.19
C ILE A 25 -0.96 7.01 -17.65
N ALA A 26 -0.36 6.13 -18.45
CA ALA A 26 -0.16 6.36 -19.87
C ALA A 26 -1.53 6.25 -20.59
N CYS A 27 -2.18 7.37 -20.83
CA CYS A 27 -3.17 7.47 -21.89
C CYS A 27 -2.42 7.62 -23.22
N SER A 28 -2.46 6.58 -24.05
CA SER A 28 -2.06 6.67 -25.46
C SER A 28 -2.93 7.69 -26.18
N GLY A 29 -2.31 8.77 -26.64
CA GLY A 29 -2.89 9.72 -27.59
C GLY A 29 -1.89 9.96 -28.70
N ASP A 30 -2.20 9.43 -29.88
CA ASP A 30 -1.52 9.74 -31.13
C ASP A 30 -1.63 11.25 -31.42
N GLY A 31 -0.52 11.87 -31.81
CA GLY A 31 -0.50 13.28 -32.18
C GLY A 31 0.87 13.73 -32.67
N ASP A 32 1.02 13.74 -33.99
CA ASP A 32 2.08 14.38 -34.78
C ASP A 32 2.50 15.77 -34.26
N GLY A 33 3.79 16.10 -34.36
CA GLY A 33 4.21 17.50 -34.35
C GLY A 33 5.65 17.79 -33.95
N ASP A 34 6.48 17.96 -34.98
CA ASP A 34 7.63 18.85 -35.07
C ASP A 34 8.95 18.56 -34.30
N ALA A 35 9.92 18.16 -35.12
CA ALA A 35 11.33 17.99 -34.82
C ALA A 35 12.04 19.30 -34.50
N VAL A 36 12.71 19.34 -33.34
CA VAL A 36 13.72 20.35 -33.00
C VAL A 36 15.12 19.73 -33.11
N PRO A 37 16.10 20.40 -33.75
CA PRO A 37 17.40 19.81 -34.03
C PRO A 37 18.29 19.74 -32.78
N ARG A 38 18.76 18.53 -32.46
CA ARG A 38 19.79 18.28 -31.43
C ARG A 38 21.18 18.69 -31.95
N ARG A 39 21.88 19.53 -31.19
CA ARG A 39 23.32 19.79 -31.38
C ARG A 39 24.16 18.63 -30.79
N PRO A 40 25.29 18.26 -31.41
CA PRO A 40 26.15 17.21 -30.92
C PRO A 40 27.05 17.73 -29.80
N PHE A 41 27.01 17.09 -28.63
CA PHE A 41 28.05 17.27 -27.62
C PHE A 41 29.17 16.26 -27.84
N ALA A 42 30.37 16.83 -27.91
CA ALA A 42 31.64 16.18 -28.11
C ALA A 42 31.99 15.22 -26.97
N GLY A 43 32.75 14.19 -27.33
CA GLY A 43 33.16 13.09 -26.46
C GLY A 43 34.01 13.54 -25.27
N GLY A 44 33.70 12.94 -24.13
CA GLY A 44 34.56 12.84 -22.97
C GLY A 44 34.83 11.36 -22.71
N GLU A 45 36.08 10.96 -22.96
CA GLU A 45 36.64 9.63 -22.75
C GLU A 45 36.70 9.33 -21.23
N ILE A 46 35.85 8.42 -20.74
CA ILE A 46 35.93 7.95 -19.35
C ILE A 46 36.59 6.57 -19.35
N ARG A 47 37.86 6.56 -18.94
CA ARG A 47 38.61 5.34 -18.58
C ARG A 47 37.98 4.68 -17.35
N PRO A 48 37.64 3.38 -17.38
CA PRO A 48 37.30 2.64 -16.16
C PRO A 48 38.57 2.26 -15.39
N PRO A 49 38.59 2.36 -14.05
CA PRO A 49 39.61 1.70 -13.25
C PRO A 49 39.39 0.19 -13.25
N MET A 50 40.41 -0.56 -13.70
CA MET A 50 40.56 -1.97 -13.41
C MET A 50 40.66 -2.17 -11.90
N GLY A 51 39.71 -2.91 -11.32
CA GLY A 51 39.68 -3.23 -9.91
C GLY A 51 39.07 -4.61 -9.66
N SER A 52 39.98 -5.58 -9.51
CA SER A 52 39.86 -6.80 -8.72
C SER A 52 38.80 -7.87 -9.04
N LEU A 53 39.37 -8.99 -9.45
CA LEU A 53 38.83 -10.32 -9.63
C LEU A 53 38.00 -10.83 -8.45
N ALA A 54 36.89 -11.46 -8.81
CA ALA A 54 36.05 -12.30 -7.99
C ALA A 54 36.83 -13.47 -7.36
N VAL A 55 36.61 -13.71 -6.07
CA VAL A 55 36.96 -14.97 -5.39
C VAL A 55 35.64 -15.67 -5.04
N LEU A 56 35.32 -16.70 -5.82
CA LEU A 56 34.24 -17.66 -5.56
C LEU A 56 34.66 -18.62 -4.44
N PRO A 57 33.88 -18.79 -3.35
CA PRO A 57 34.02 -19.94 -2.48
C PRO A 57 33.35 -21.17 -3.11
N ARG A 58 34.16 -22.22 -3.24
CA ARG A 58 33.86 -23.51 -3.84
C ARG A 58 32.75 -24.27 -3.12
N LEU A 59 31.98 -25.01 -3.94
CA LEU A 59 31.15 -26.15 -3.59
C LEU A 59 31.84 -27.11 -2.60
N ARG A 60 31.09 -27.54 -1.58
CA ARG A 60 31.13 -28.89 -0.99
C ARG A 60 29.69 -29.28 -0.70
N CYS A 61 29.03 -30.08 -1.55
CA CYS A 61 29.03 -31.55 -1.48
C CYS A 61 28.95 -32.09 -0.05
N CYS A 62 27.73 -32.33 0.42
CA CYS A 62 27.41 -33.47 1.28
C CYS A 62 26.02 -33.98 0.88
N ALA A 63 26.03 -35.12 0.21
CA ALA A 63 24.88 -35.95 -0.10
C ALA A 63 24.55 -36.84 1.11
N ILE A 64 23.28 -36.97 1.48
CA ILE A 64 22.67 -38.14 2.17
C ILE A 64 21.17 -38.09 1.79
N LEU A 65 20.67 -38.72 0.72
CA LEU A 65 20.29 -40.13 0.51
C LEU A 65 19.29 -40.73 1.52
N ALA A 66 18.07 -41.00 1.00
CA ALA A 66 17.11 -42.04 1.39
C ALA A 66 16.42 -41.90 2.78
N ALA A 67 15.16 -42.26 3.00
CA ALA A 67 14.52 -43.51 2.57
C ALA A 67 13.00 -43.57 2.90
N VAL A 68 12.33 -44.56 2.30
CA VAL A 68 11.16 -45.33 2.79
C VAL A 68 9.75 -44.88 2.38
N THR A 69 9.33 -45.50 1.27
CA THR A 69 8.02 -46.03 0.87
C THR A 69 7.19 -46.75 1.96
N LEU A 70 5.87 -46.85 1.68
CA LEU A 70 4.83 -47.79 2.16
C LEU A 70 3.79 -47.23 3.15
N LEU A 71 2.53 -47.13 2.71
CA LEU A 71 1.50 -48.13 3.05
C LEU A 71 0.17 -47.88 2.32
N LEU A 72 -0.15 -48.82 1.43
CA LEU A 72 -1.49 -49.15 0.95
C LEU A 72 -2.23 -49.96 2.03
N ALA A 73 -3.41 -49.52 2.43
CA ALA A 73 -4.55 -50.30 2.96
C ALA A 73 -5.73 -49.30 3.05
N GLY A 74 -6.87 -49.45 2.40
CA GLY A 74 -7.67 -50.64 2.14
C GLY A 74 -8.84 -50.65 3.12
N CYS A 75 -10.05 -50.29 2.66
CA CYS A 75 -11.33 -50.81 3.15
C CYS A 75 -12.48 -50.31 2.26
N SER A 76 -12.77 -51.09 1.22
CA SER A 76 -14.09 -51.09 0.57
C SER A 76 -15.10 -51.73 1.52
N GLY A 77 -16.11 -50.98 1.93
CA GLY A 77 -17.26 -51.48 2.69
C GLY A 77 -18.54 -51.35 1.87
N LEU A 78 -18.84 -52.37 1.06
CA LEU A 78 -20.14 -52.57 0.41
C LEU A 78 -21.12 -53.17 1.42
N GLY A 79 -22.02 -52.34 1.98
CA GLY A 79 -23.16 -52.78 2.78
C GLY A 79 -24.44 -52.74 1.95
N ALA A 80 -25.07 -53.89 1.74
CA ALA A 80 -26.37 -54.03 1.11
C ALA A 80 -27.51 -53.46 1.99
N PRO A 81 -28.57 -52.89 1.39
CA PRO A 81 -29.65 -52.24 2.13
C PRO A 81 -30.60 -53.25 2.82
N PRO A 82 -31.12 -52.93 4.02
CA PRO A 82 -32.18 -53.70 4.66
C PRO A 82 -33.56 -53.47 3.98
N PRO A 83 -34.49 -54.44 4.08
CA PRO A 83 -35.80 -54.38 3.45
C PRO A 83 -36.73 -53.32 4.08
N ALA A 84 -37.61 -52.79 3.23
CA ALA A 84 -38.53 -51.69 3.51
C ALA A 84 -39.55 -52.01 4.62
N PRO A 85 -39.76 -51.09 5.59
CA PRO A 85 -40.96 -51.09 6.41
C PRO A 85 -42.14 -50.48 5.64
N THR A 86 -43.28 -51.17 5.69
CA THR A 86 -44.59 -50.72 5.21
C THR A 86 -44.95 -49.35 5.78
N ALA A 87 -45.05 -48.32 4.92
CA ALA A 87 -45.51 -47.00 5.31
C ALA A 87 -47.05 -46.96 5.42
N ALA A 88 -47.51 -46.47 6.57
CA ALA A 88 -48.89 -46.11 6.86
C ALA A 88 -49.30 -44.82 6.10
N PRO A 89 -50.60 -44.47 6.05
CA PRO A 89 -51.12 -43.38 5.22
C PRO A 89 -50.46 -42.03 5.52
N GLU A 90 -49.99 -41.36 4.47
CA GLU A 90 -49.33 -40.06 4.54
C GLU A 90 -50.31 -38.98 5.03
N THR A 91 -50.00 -38.38 6.18
CA THR A 91 -50.52 -37.09 6.60
C THR A 91 -49.78 -36.01 5.82
N PRO A 92 -50.45 -34.98 5.24
CA PRO A 92 -49.76 -33.96 4.45
C PRO A 92 -48.76 -33.19 5.32
N THR A 93 -47.47 -33.39 5.04
CA THR A 93 -46.34 -32.70 5.67
C THR A 93 -46.31 -31.24 5.22
N PRO A 94 -46.25 -30.25 6.13
CA PRO A 94 -46.07 -28.85 5.77
C PRO A 94 -44.71 -28.64 5.06
N PRO A 95 -44.62 -27.69 4.11
CA PRO A 95 -43.38 -27.45 3.36
C PRO A 95 -42.23 -27.09 4.33
N PRO A 96 -41.01 -27.59 4.08
CA PRO A 96 -39.87 -27.28 4.93
C PRO A 96 -39.60 -25.77 4.90
N PRO A 97 -39.21 -25.17 6.04
CA PRO A 97 -38.80 -23.77 6.07
C PRO A 97 -37.62 -23.59 5.11
N VAL A 98 -37.75 -22.62 4.20
CA VAL A 98 -36.67 -22.23 3.29
C VAL A 98 -35.48 -21.84 4.17
N ALA A 99 -34.39 -22.60 4.07
CA ALA A 99 -33.15 -22.25 4.72
C ALA A 99 -32.70 -20.91 4.13
N VAL A 100 -32.77 -19.86 4.94
CA VAL A 100 -32.12 -18.59 4.63
C VAL A 100 -30.62 -18.89 4.68
N GLU A 101 -30.03 -19.17 3.52
CA GLU A 101 -28.57 -19.25 3.39
C GLU A 101 -28.01 -17.91 3.87
N THR A 102 -27.43 -17.93 5.06
CA THR A 102 -26.68 -16.79 5.56
C THR A 102 -25.45 -16.71 4.65
N PRO A 103 -25.25 -15.63 3.89
CA PRO A 103 -24.09 -15.53 3.02
C PRO A 103 -22.84 -15.68 3.87
N LEU A 104 -21.92 -16.56 3.48
CA LEU A 104 -20.63 -16.66 4.15
C LEU A 104 -19.93 -15.29 4.12
N PRO A 105 -19.17 -14.95 5.17
CA PRO A 105 -18.35 -13.74 5.17
C PRO A 105 -17.46 -13.73 3.93
N GLU A 106 -17.47 -12.63 3.18
CA GLU A 106 -16.55 -12.49 2.05
C GLU A 106 -15.11 -12.57 2.56
N PRO A 107 -14.22 -13.30 1.88
CA PRO A 107 -12.82 -13.31 2.26
C PRO A 107 -12.26 -11.89 2.09
N ARG A 108 -11.35 -11.50 2.98
CA ARG A 108 -10.60 -10.25 2.83
C ARG A 108 -9.94 -10.17 1.46
N CYS A 109 -9.77 -8.95 0.95
CA CYS A 109 -9.19 -8.77 -0.39
C CYS A 109 -9.95 -9.55 -1.47
N ALA A 110 -11.27 -9.70 -1.33
CA ALA A 110 -12.10 -10.33 -2.35
C ALA A 110 -11.90 -9.61 -3.69
N ALA A 111 -11.75 -10.40 -4.76
CA ALA A 111 -11.43 -9.89 -6.11
C ALA A 111 -10.14 -9.04 -6.19
N GLY A 112 -9.20 -9.21 -5.24
CA GLY A 112 -7.93 -8.47 -5.21
C GLY A 112 -8.10 -7.00 -4.84
N ARG A 113 -9.22 -6.63 -4.20
CA ARG A 113 -9.53 -5.25 -3.81
C ARG A 113 -9.72 -5.13 -2.32
N LEU A 114 -9.16 -4.07 -1.76
CA LEU A 114 -9.37 -3.74 -0.35
C LEU A 114 -10.78 -3.17 -0.21
N ALA A 115 -11.52 -3.64 0.79
CA ALA A 115 -12.82 -3.08 1.17
C ALA A 115 -12.71 -2.30 2.48
N VAL A 116 -13.64 -1.37 2.74
CA VAL A 116 -13.73 -0.67 4.03
C VAL A 116 -13.87 -1.66 5.19
N GLY A 117 -14.59 -2.76 4.98
CA GLY A 117 -14.75 -3.85 5.94
C GLY A 117 -13.46 -4.62 6.26
N ASP A 118 -12.40 -4.46 5.46
CA ASP A 118 -11.11 -5.10 5.70
C ASP A 118 -10.25 -4.31 6.72
N ILE A 119 -10.53 -3.01 6.93
CA ILE A 119 -9.73 -2.13 7.78
C ILE A 119 -9.56 -2.65 9.22
N PRO A 120 -10.58 -3.24 9.88
CA PRO A 120 -10.37 -3.86 11.18
C PRO A 120 -9.31 -4.97 11.17
N THR A 121 -9.23 -5.76 10.09
CA THR A 121 -8.19 -6.80 9.95
C THR A 121 -6.84 -6.17 9.64
N VAL A 122 -6.78 -5.12 8.82
CA VAL A 122 -5.58 -4.29 8.62
C VAL A 122 -5.06 -3.80 9.99
N ALA A 123 -5.95 -3.32 10.87
CA ALA A 123 -5.60 -2.85 12.21
C ALA A 123 -5.04 -3.94 13.14
N LEU A 124 -5.34 -5.21 12.89
CA LEU A 124 -4.77 -6.34 13.64
C LEU A 124 -3.39 -6.74 13.11
N GLU A 125 -3.17 -6.62 11.80
CA GLU A 125 -1.97 -7.14 11.14
C GLU A 125 -0.90 -6.08 10.87
N TRP A 126 -1.23 -4.78 10.98
CA TRP A 126 -0.35 -3.71 10.51
C TRP A 126 1.01 -3.69 11.15
N THR A 127 1.13 -4.01 12.44
CA THR A 127 2.44 -4.02 13.09
C THR A 127 3.37 -5.03 12.43
N ALA A 128 2.88 -6.25 12.12
CA ALA A 128 3.67 -7.26 11.42
C ALA A 128 4.02 -6.83 10.00
N GLY A 129 3.05 -6.25 9.27
CA GLY A 129 3.26 -5.73 7.92
C GLY A 129 4.33 -4.63 7.86
N VAL A 130 4.26 -3.66 8.77
CA VAL A 130 5.22 -2.56 8.89
C VAL A 130 6.60 -3.05 9.31
N GLN A 131 6.70 -3.99 10.26
CA GLN A 131 8.00 -4.56 10.64
C GLN A 131 8.68 -5.23 9.45
N SER A 132 7.94 -5.99 8.64
CA SER A 132 8.50 -6.62 7.43
C SER A 132 9.02 -5.58 6.42
N ALA A 133 8.33 -4.45 6.26
CA ALA A 133 8.80 -3.35 5.41
C ALA A 133 10.05 -2.65 5.99
N LEU A 134 10.09 -2.44 7.31
CA LEU A 134 11.24 -1.86 8.02
C LEU A 134 12.48 -2.73 7.91
N GLU A 135 12.35 -4.04 8.01
CA GLU A 135 13.47 -4.99 7.82
C GLU A 135 14.06 -4.85 6.42
N ARG A 136 13.22 -4.86 5.38
CA ARG A 136 13.68 -4.64 3.99
C ARG A 136 14.38 -3.30 3.81
N ALA A 137 13.87 -2.25 4.45
CA ALA A 137 14.48 -0.93 4.38
C ALA A 137 15.83 -0.88 5.09
N ARG A 138 15.98 -1.56 6.24
CA ARG A 138 17.23 -1.66 6.99
C ARG A 138 18.30 -2.47 6.26
N ASP A 139 17.91 -3.50 5.52
CA ASP A 139 18.80 -4.24 4.62
C ASP A 139 19.34 -3.34 3.49
N TRP A 140 18.53 -2.38 3.04
CA TRP A 140 18.98 -1.37 2.08
C TRP A 140 19.90 -0.33 2.76
N ARG A 141 19.43 0.31 3.83
CA ARG A 141 20.18 1.32 4.60
C ARG A 141 19.78 1.33 6.08
N ALA A 142 20.77 1.38 6.95
CA ALA A 142 20.55 1.37 8.41
C ALA A 142 19.85 2.63 8.94
N ASP A 143 20.00 3.77 8.27
CA ASP A 143 19.38 5.06 8.60
C ASP A 143 18.03 5.28 7.90
N ALA A 144 17.48 4.25 7.22
CA ALA A 144 16.19 4.35 6.54
C ALA A 144 15.05 4.67 7.53
N ARG A 145 14.40 5.81 7.32
CA ARG A 145 13.20 6.24 8.05
C ARG A 145 11.95 6.13 7.19
N LEU A 146 10.85 5.67 7.78
CA LEU A 146 9.59 5.49 7.07
C LEU A 146 8.94 6.86 6.83
N VAL A 147 8.57 7.14 5.58
CA VAL A 147 7.94 8.41 5.17
C VAL A 147 6.45 8.20 4.88
N SER A 148 6.11 7.09 4.23
CA SER A 148 4.72 6.73 3.93
C SER A 148 4.50 5.23 4.03
N LEU A 149 3.28 4.85 4.39
CA LEU A 149 2.82 3.47 4.37
C LEU A 149 1.59 3.37 3.47
N GLN A 150 1.56 2.42 2.56
CA GLN A 150 0.40 2.08 1.76
C GLN A 150 0.02 0.62 2.01
N VAL A 151 -1.28 0.39 2.12
CA VAL A 151 -1.88 -0.92 2.29
C VAL A 151 -2.80 -1.18 1.11
N GLY A 152 -2.54 -2.28 0.41
CA GLY A 152 -3.37 -2.78 -0.67
C GLY A 152 -3.64 -4.26 -0.50
N CYS A 153 -4.13 -4.89 -1.56
CA CYS A 153 -4.28 -6.33 -1.63
C CYS A 153 -3.15 -6.93 -2.47
N GLN A 154 -2.68 -8.11 -2.06
CA GLN A 154 -1.75 -8.87 -2.86
C GLN A 154 -2.42 -9.33 -4.16
N PRO A 155 -1.75 -9.21 -5.32
CA PRO A 155 -2.27 -9.78 -6.55
C PRO A 155 -2.49 -11.28 -6.39
N LEU A 156 -3.70 -11.75 -6.72
CA LEU A 156 -4.07 -13.17 -6.74
C LEU A 156 -4.06 -13.88 -5.38
N GLU A 157 -3.96 -13.15 -4.26
CA GLU A 157 -3.96 -13.73 -2.90
C GLU A 157 -4.97 -13.02 -1.99
N HIS A 158 -5.48 -13.74 -0.99
CA HIS A 158 -6.34 -13.20 0.07
C HIS A 158 -5.50 -12.61 1.22
N ALA A 159 -4.51 -11.77 0.89
CA ALA A 159 -3.56 -11.19 1.83
C ALA A 159 -3.37 -9.70 1.56
N PHE A 160 -3.01 -8.95 2.60
CA PHE A 160 -2.64 -7.54 2.46
C PHE A 160 -1.22 -7.39 1.90
N ARG A 161 -1.05 -6.40 1.03
CA ARG A 161 0.25 -5.94 0.54
C ARG A 161 0.63 -4.68 1.32
N TRP A 162 1.81 -4.71 1.95
CA TRP A 162 2.34 -3.61 2.75
C TRP A 162 3.50 -2.94 2.01
N GLU A 163 3.32 -1.69 1.66
CA GLU A 163 4.25 -0.91 0.84
C GLU A 163 4.72 0.29 1.65
N GLY A 164 5.94 0.24 2.17
CA GLY A 164 6.59 1.38 2.81
C GLY A 164 7.48 2.14 1.82
N SER A 165 7.39 3.47 1.84
CA SER A 165 8.40 4.36 1.26
C SER A 165 9.32 4.87 2.36
N PHE A 166 10.61 4.73 2.15
CA PHE A 166 11.64 5.06 3.13
C PHE A 166 12.61 6.09 2.57
N TYR A 167 13.17 6.93 3.44
CA TYR A 167 14.22 7.88 3.08
C TYR A 167 15.48 7.62 3.90
N SER A 168 16.64 7.82 3.29
CA SER A 168 17.96 7.70 3.92
C SER A 168 18.77 8.97 3.66
N ASP A 169 19.29 9.59 4.72
CA ASP A 169 20.13 10.79 4.64
C ASP A 169 21.47 10.46 3.96
N THR A 170 22.04 9.29 4.30
CA THR A 170 23.32 8.84 3.75
C THR A 170 23.23 8.47 2.27
N ALA A 171 22.08 7.94 1.83
CA ALA A 171 21.85 7.64 0.42
C ALA A 171 21.33 8.84 -0.37
N GLN A 172 20.79 9.86 0.31
CA GLN A 172 20.01 10.95 -0.29
C GLN A 172 19.02 10.42 -1.33
N ALA A 173 18.23 9.43 -0.92
CA ALA A 173 17.33 8.71 -1.81
C ALA A 173 16.11 8.20 -1.06
N PHE A 174 15.03 8.00 -1.82
CA PHE A 174 13.86 7.23 -1.39
C PHE A 174 14.00 5.77 -1.82
N PHE A 175 13.37 4.89 -1.07
CA PHE A 175 13.33 3.45 -1.31
C PHE A 175 11.91 2.93 -1.15
N ALA A 176 11.42 2.24 -2.18
CA ALA A 176 10.14 1.55 -2.16
C ALA A 176 10.36 0.09 -1.75
N SER A 177 9.86 -0.29 -0.58
CA SER A 177 10.13 -1.60 0.03
C SER A 177 9.50 -2.80 -0.68
N ASP A 178 8.53 -2.56 -1.54
CA ASP A 178 7.79 -3.55 -2.30
C ASP A 178 8.52 -3.92 -3.61
N THR A 179 8.99 -2.92 -4.36
CA THR A 179 9.74 -3.07 -5.62
C THR A 179 11.25 -3.16 -5.41
N ARG A 180 11.73 -2.77 -4.22
CA ARG A 180 13.14 -2.57 -3.87
C ARG A 180 13.85 -1.56 -4.76
N GLN A 181 13.10 -0.65 -5.37
CA GLN A 181 13.65 0.42 -6.19
C GLN A 181 14.06 1.60 -5.31
N SER A 182 15.14 2.27 -5.71
CA SER A 182 15.60 3.51 -5.07
C SER A 182 15.59 4.67 -6.06
N THR A 183 15.15 5.84 -5.62
CA THR A 183 15.09 7.06 -6.42
C THR A 183 15.88 8.16 -5.70
N PRO A 184 16.83 8.85 -6.37
CA PRO A 184 17.53 9.99 -5.78
C PRO A 184 16.56 11.06 -5.27
N ALA A 185 16.95 11.73 -4.19
CA ALA A 185 16.14 12.73 -3.53
C ALA A 185 16.76 14.11 -3.69
N GLU A 186 16.02 15.03 -4.31
CA GLU A 186 16.40 16.44 -4.47
C GLU A 186 15.69 17.31 -3.42
N VAL A 187 15.78 16.90 -2.15
CA VAL A 187 15.11 17.58 -1.02
C VAL A 187 16.08 17.79 0.12
N ASP A 188 15.85 18.83 0.92
CA ASP A 188 16.57 19.02 2.18
C ASP A 188 16.27 17.83 3.12
N PRO A 189 17.29 17.08 3.58
CA PRO A 189 17.09 15.96 4.50
C PRO A 189 16.26 16.34 5.75
N ALA A 190 16.44 17.56 6.27
CA ALA A 190 15.72 18.06 7.45
C ALA A 190 14.22 18.29 7.19
N ALA A 191 13.82 18.42 5.92
CA ALA A 191 12.43 18.62 5.51
C ALA A 191 11.67 17.30 5.31
N VAL A 192 12.35 16.14 5.28
CA VAL A 192 11.73 14.83 5.05
C VAL A 192 11.14 14.29 6.36
N PRO A 193 9.81 14.18 6.48
CA PRO A 193 9.17 13.74 7.72
C PRO A 193 9.42 12.25 7.98
N ASN A 194 9.47 11.89 9.27
CA ASN A 194 9.36 10.51 9.71
C ASN A 194 7.92 10.24 10.16
N LEU A 195 7.31 9.16 9.66
CA LEU A 195 5.95 8.77 10.00
C LEU A 195 5.89 8.22 11.44
N PRO A 196 5.15 8.86 12.37
CA PRO A 196 5.08 8.39 13.76
C PRO A 196 4.14 7.18 13.87
N LEU A 197 4.73 5.98 13.87
CA LEU A 197 4.00 4.71 13.87
C LEU A 197 3.07 4.54 15.07
N ASP A 198 3.44 5.08 16.23
CA ASP A 198 2.67 5.03 17.48
C ASP A 198 1.33 5.79 17.43
N ARG A 199 1.17 6.66 16.42
CA ARG A 199 -0.04 7.47 16.24
C ARG A 199 -0.96 6.95 15.14
N ILE A 200 -0.60 5.88 14.44
CA ILE A 200 -1.44 5.27 13.40
C ILE A 200 -2.58 4.48 14.05
N ASP A 201 -3.83 4.90 13.79
CA ASP A 201 -5.04 4.22 14.25
C ASP A 201 -5.98 3.90 13.07
N PHE A 202 -5.87 2.67 12.54
CA PHE A 202 -6.77 2.15 11.50
C PHE A 202 -8.21 1.95 12.01
N GLY A 203 -8.41 1.71 13.30
CA GLY A 203 -9.75 1.60 13.87
C GLY A 203 -10.48 2.96 13.89
N GLY A 204 -9.75 4.03 14.18
CA GLY A 204 -10.23 5.41 14.06
C GLY A 204 -10.65 5.76 12.64
N LEU A 205 -9.84 5.37 11.66
CA LEU A 205 -10.16 5.52 10.24
C LEU A 205 -11.45 4.78 9.87
N HIS A 206 -11.59 3.49 10.22
CA HIS A 206 -12.79 2.71 9.91
C HIS A 206 -14.06 3.38 10.46
N ARG A 207 -14.02 3.84 11.71
CA ARG A 207 -15.13 4.59 12.32
C ARG A 207 -15.40 5.92 11.61
N ALA A 208 -14.37 6.60 11.11
CA ALA A 208 -14.52 7.85 10.37
C ALA A 208 -15.25 7.63 9.03
N LEU A 209 -14.86 6.59 8.29
CA LEU A 209 -15.50 6.21 7.03
C LEU A 209 -16.95 5.77 7.24
N ALA A 210 -17.21 4.96 8.28
CA ALA A 210 -18.57 4.56 8.63
C ALA A 210 -19.47 5.77 8.98
N ARG A 211 -18.95 6.77 9.72
CA ARG A 211 -19.68 8.03 10.00
C ARG A 211 -19.96 8.85 8.76
N ALA A 212 -19.10 8.76 7.75
CA ALA A 212 -19.28 9.43 6.47
C ALA A 212 -20.24 8.69 5.53
N GLY A 213 -20.74 7.52 5.92
CA GLY A 213 -21.72 6.73 5.16
C GLY A 213 -21.12 5.62 4.30
N TYR A 214 -19.80 5.44 4.30
CA TYR A 214 -19.16 4.33 3.60
C TYR A 214 -19.38 3.02 4.35
N GLY A 215 -20.16 2.12 3.76
CA GLY A 215 -20.38 0.79 4.30
C GLY A 215 -19.18 -0.14 4.10
N ASP A 216 -19.17 -1.27 4.80
CA ASP A 216 -18.06 -2.24 4.76
C ASP A 216 -17.78 -2.82 3.37
N ARG A 217 -18.76 -2.77 2.46
CA ARG A 217 -18.62 -3.25 1.06
C ARG A 217 -18.10 -2.19 0.11
N ALA A 218 -17.89 -0.95 0.56
CA ALA A 218 -17.27 0.08 -0.26
C ALA A 218 -15.82 -0.34 -0.58
N LEU A 219 -15.45 -0.24 -1.86
CA LEU A 219 -14.17 -0.77 -2.35
C LEU A 219 -13.18 0.37 -2.57
N PHE A 220 -11.96 0.19 -2.09
CA PHE A 220 -10.87 1.11 -2.40
C PHE A 220 -10.40 0.91 -3.85
N SER A 221 -10.06 2.00 -4.53
CA SER A 221 -9.42 1.97 -5.84
C SER A 221 -8.17 1.08 -5.78
N PRO A 222 -8.00 0.14 -6.73
CA PRO A 222 -6.88 -0.81 -6.71
C PRO A 222 -5.53 -0.11 -6.88
N THR A 223 -5.52 1.11 -7.42
CA THR A 223 -4.32 1.90 -7.71
C THR A 223 -3.76 2.64 -6.49
N SER A 224 -4.64 3.16 -5.63
CA SER A 224 -4.23 4.00 -4.49
C SER A 224 -4.27 3.25 -3.15
N GLY A 225 -5.14 2.24 -3.02
CA GLY A 225 -5.32 1.52 -1.76
C GLY A 225 -5.63 2.47 -0.59
N LEU A 226 -5.09 2.12 0.59
CA LEU A 226 -5.11 2.95 1.78
C LEU A 226 -3.70 3.47 2.08
N THR A 227 -3.48 4.78 1.96
CA THR A 227 -2.17 5.41 2.20
C THR A 227 -2.18 6.23 3.48
N VAL A 228 -1.09 6.19 4.24
CA VAL A 228 -0.87 6.95 5.47
C VAL A 228 0.42 7.74 5.35
N ARG A 229 0.35 9.06 5.57
CA ARG A 229 1.49 9.98 5.54
C ARG A 229 1.35 11.06 6.60
N LEU A 230 2.47 11.67 6.96
CA LEU A 230 2.46 12.91 7.74
C LEU A 230 2.26 14.08 6.78
N ASN A 231 1.21 14.86 7.00
CA ASN A 231 1.03 16.14 6.32
C ASN A 231 1.84 17.22 7.04
N ALA A 232 2.68 17.95 6.31
CA ALA A 232 3.51 19.01 6.85
C ALA A 232 3.57 20.21 5.90
N PRO A 233 3.86 21.44 6.38
CA PRO A 233 3.98 22.60 5.50
C PRO A 233 5.04 22.44 4.39
N THR A 234 6.10 21.67 4.65
CA THR A 234 7.19 21.40 3.71
C THR A 234 6.90 20.24 2.75
N ASP A 235 5.96 19.36 3.09
CA ASP A 235 5.50 18.23 2.28
C ASP A 235 3.98 18.08 2.46
N PRO A 236 3.19 18.92 1.78
CA PRO A 236 1.75 18.92 1.96
C PRO A 236 1.14 17.63 1.40
N PHE A 237 0.22 17.05 2.16
CA PHE A 237 -0.51 15.84 1.81
C PHE A 237 -2.00 16.02 2.08
N GLY A 238 -2.75 16.20 0.99
CA GLY A 238 -4.18 16.50 1.00
C GLY A 238 -4.51 17.93 0.57
N PRO A 239 -5.81 18.26 0.45
CA PRO A 239 -6.27 19.57 0.03
C PRO A 239 -5.94 20.67 1.05
N PRO A 240 -6.01 21.95 0.64
CA PRO A 240 -5.86 23.09 1.56
C PRO A 240 -6.80 22.97 2.76
N GLY A 241 -6.28 23.24 3.95
CA GLY A 241 -7.02 23.12 5.21
C GLY A 241 -6.93 21.75 5.88
N THR A 242 -6.27 20.77 5.26
CA THR A 242 -5.89 19.52 5.94
C THR A 242 -4.90 19.84 7.07
N PRO A 243 -5.15 19.41 8.32
CA PRO A 243 -4.25 19.65 9.45
C PRO A 243 -2.85 19.07 9.23
N ASN A 244 -1.82 19.73 9.77
CA ASN A 244 -0.44 19.23 9.78
C ASN A 244 -0.30 18.08 10.80
N ASP A 245 -0.73 16.90 10.39
CA ASP A 245 -0.73 15.71 11.23
C ASP A 245 -0.72 14.44 10.36
N ILE A 246 -0.86 13.25 10.97
CA ILE A 246 -1.16 12.02 10.23
C ILE A 246 -2.44 12.23 9.42
N VAL A 247 -2.35 11.90 8.14
CA VAL A 247 -3.47 11.93 7.21
C VAL A 247 -3.51 10.59 6.47
N TYR A 248 -4.72 10.06 6.37
CA TYR A 248 -5.02 8.87 5.60
C TYR A 248 -5.59 9.30 4.26
N HIS A 249 -4.98 8.92 3.15
CA HIS A 249 -5.59 9.04 1.83
C HIS A 249 -6.28 7.73 1.49
N VAL A 250 -7.52 7.85 1.04
CA VAL A 250 -8.32 6.76 0.51
C VAL A 250 -8.98 7.22 -0.76
N ALA A 251 -9.01 6.36 -1.77
CA ALA A 251 -9.87 6.55 -2.91
C ALA A 251 -10.88 5.42 -2.93
N ILE A 252 -12.17 5.74 -2.87
CA ILE A 252 -13.25 4.74 -2.86
C ILE A 252 -13.98 4.81 -4.19
N ASP A 253 -14.17 3.65 -4.83
CA ASP A 253 -14.94 3.54 -6.06
C ASP A 253 -16.41 3.25 -5.73
N GLU A 254 -17.29 4.16 -6.10
CA GLU A 254 -18.73 4.05 -5.89
C GLU A 254 -19.48 4.48 -7.16
N GLN A 255 -20.38 3.63 -7.65
CA GLN A 255 -21.23 3.90 -8.83
C GLN A 255 -20.46 4.31 -10.11
N GLY A 256 -19.20 3.89 -10.24
CA GLY A 256 -18.36 4.19 -11.40
C GLY A 256 -17.55 5.49 -11.26
N GLU A 257 -17.62 6.16 -10.11
CA GLU A 257 -16.81 7.32 -9.78
C GLU A 257 -15.82 6.98 -8.65
N THR A 258 -14.59 7.49 -8.76
CA THR A 258 -13.58 7.39 -7.71
C THR A 258 -13.60 8.65 -6.86
N GLN A 259 -13.91 8.50 -5.58
CA GLN A 259 -13.93 9.61 -4.62
C GLN A 259 -12.62 9.61 -3.81
N ASP A 260 -11.77 10.61 -4.06
CA ASP A 260 -10.54 10.85 -3.31
C ASP A 260 -10.81 11.62 -2.01
N MET A 261 -10.40 11.03 -0.89
CA MET A 261 -10.58 11.61 0.44
C MET A 261 -9.32 11.54 1.27
N PHE A 262 -9.17 12.54 2.12
CA PHE A 262 -8.09 12.69 3.07
C PHE A 262 -8.69 12.77 4.47
N VAL A 263 -8.42 11.78 5.31
CA VAL A 263 -8.94 11.70 6.67
C VAL A 263 -7.84 12.13 7.63
N ALA A 264 -8.06 13.22 8.36
CA ALA A 264 -7.09 13.71 9.35
C ALA A 264 -7.14 12.84 10.62
N GLY A 265 -6.02 12.24 11.02
CA GLY A 265 -5.95 11.30 12.15
C GLY A 265 -6.21 11.94 13.53
N GLY A 266 -5.94 13.24 13.69
CA GLY A 266 -6.13 13.92 14.97
C GLY A 266 -7.59 14.18 15.34
N ASN A 267 -8.46 14.42 14.36
CA ASN A 267 -9.87 14.78 14.59
C ASN A 267 -10.86 13.96 13.75
N TRP A 268 -10.38 13.04 12.92
CA TRP A 268 -11.17 12.18 12.04
C TRP A 268 -12.09 12.93 11.07
N THR A 269 -11.67 14.13 10.66
CA THR A 269 -12.38 14.94 9.67
C THR A 269 -11.96 14.51 8.26
N LEU A 270 -12.96 14.40 7.37
CA LEU A 270 -12.75 14.12 5.96
C LEU A 270 -12.52 15.44 5.21
N HIS A 271 -11.51 15.43 4.34
CA HIS A 271 -11.19 16.51 3.43
C HIS A 271 -11.19 15.97 2.00
N ALA A 272 -11.73 16.74 1.07
CA ALA A 272 -11.72 16.44 -0.36
C ALA A 272 -11.21 17.67 -1.11
N TYR A 273 -10.60 17.47 -2.28
CA TYR A 273 -10.40 18.56 -3.21
C TYR A 273 -11.80 19.00 -3.67
N ARG A 274 -12.18 20.23 -3.32
CA ARG A 274 -13.40 20.83 -3.87
C ARG A 274 -13.09 21.28 -5.30
N ASP A 275 -14.01 20.97 -6.21
CA ASP A 275 -14.08 21.61 -7.53
C ASP A 275 -14.49 23.10 -7.42
#